data_AF-A0A1L4D2I4-F1
#
_entry.id   AF-A0A1L4D2I4-F1
#
_cell.length_a   1.000
_cell.length_b   1.000
_cell.length_c   1.000
_cell.angle_alpha   90.00
_cell.angle_beta   90.00
_cell.angle_gamma   90.00
#
_symmetry.space_group_name_H-M   'P 1'
#
loop_
_entity.id
_entity.type
_entity.pdbx_description
1 polymer ?
#
loop_
_entity_poly.entity_id
_entity_poly.type
_entity_poly.pdbx_seq_one_letter_code
_entity_poly.pdbx_strand_id
1 'polypeptide(L)'
;MLPEINPILEVFERMTLDDKVYFTFPNEEDIQVCILFNKKTDKRNWSIWLALNEQASKQTITMGYLRETLKAFKINEKVFMKEVADVLLLQAAFADEFIRQVSEILGKEAVQKSILYTQNFMDELTAKIKNICNGEISQDKVKLGKEKIRIKNKLKIIK
;
A
#
# COMPACT_ATOMS: atom_id res chain seq x y z
N MET A 1 -10.35 -22.04 -14.49
CA MET A 1 -11.06 -20.75 -14.55
C MET A 1 -10.01 -19.66 -14.40
N LEU A 2 -10.00 -18.65 -15.27
CA LEU A 2 -9.09 -17.51 -15.09
C LEU A 2 -9.57 -16.69 -13.89
N PRO A 3 -8.66 -16.16 -13.06
CA PRO A 3 -9.04 -15.26 -11.98
C PRO A 3 -9.79 -14.04 -12.52
N GLU A 4 -10.74 -13.53 -11.75
CA GLU A 4 -11.38 -12.26 -12.07
C GLU A 4 -10.34 -11.13 -12.06
N ILE A 5 -10.49 -10.16 -12.96
CA ILE A 5 -9.54 -9.04 -13.10
C ILE A 5 -9.44 -8.22 -11.79
N ASN A 6 -10.55 -8.08 -11.06
CA ASN A 6 -10.63 -7.24 -9.87
C ASN A 6 -9.68 -7.69 -8.74
N PRO A 7 -9.68 -8.97 -8.30
CA PRO A 7 -8.73 -9.46 -7.31
C PRO A 7 -7.26 -9.17 -7.64
N ILE A 8 -6.85 -9.36 -8.90
CA ILE A 8 -5.45 -9.11 -9.31
C ILE A 8 -5.13 -7.62 -9.24
N LEU A 9 -6.04 -6.76 -9.69
CA LEU A 9 -5.85 -5.32 -9.64
C LEU A 9 -5.85 -4.80 -8.19
N GLU A 10 -6.71 -5.31 -7.32
CA GLU A 10 -6.71 -4.96 -5.89
C GLU A 10 -5.37 -5.31 -5.23
N VAL A 11 -4.85 -6.51 -5.52
CA VAL A 11 -3.53 -6.93 -5.06
C VAL A 11 -2.46 -6.01 -5.64
N PHE A 12 -2.53 -5.68 -6.93
CA PHE A 12 -1.58 -4.81 -7.61
C PHE A 12 -1.54 -3.40 -6.99
N GLU A 13 -2.68 -2.74 -6.84
CA GLU A 13 -2.74 -1.38 -6.26
C GLU A 13 -2.18 -1.33 -4.83
N ARG A 14 -2.40 -2.41 -4.05
CA ARG A 14 -1.92 -2.51 -2.66
C ARG A 14 -0.44 -2.85 -2.56
N MET A 15 0.00 -3.85 -3.33
CA MET A 15 1.30 -4.50 -3.13
C MET A 15 2.40 -3.99 -4.06
N THR A 16 2.06 -3.29 -5.14
CA THR A 16 3.10 -2.76 -6.03
C THR A 16 4.06 -1.85 -5.26
N LEU A 17 5.35 -2.09 -5.44
CA LEU A 17 6.42 -1.30 -4.82
C LEU A 17 6.67 0.02 -5.54
N ASP A 18 6.27 0.10 -6.81
CA ASP A 18 6.50 1.27 -7.67
C ASP A 18 5.39 2.31 -7.53
N ASP A 19 5.76 3.58 -7.42
CA ASP A 19 4.81 4.70 -7.42
C ASP A 19 4.11 4.88 -8.77
N LYS A 20 4.77 4.46 -9.86
CA LYS A 20 4.25 4.53 -11.22
C LYS A 20 4.62 3.28 -11.98
N VAL A 21 3.65 2.68 -12.67
CA VAL A 21 3.88 1.53 -13.55
C VAL A 21 3.26 1.84 -14.91
N TYR A 22 4.04 1.62 -15.96
CA TYR A 22 3.63 1.92 -17.33
C TYR A 22 3.50 0.64 -18.13
N PHE A 23 2.42 0.52 -18.88
CA PHE A 23 2.16 -0.59 -19.77
C PHE A 23 1.84 -0.07 -21.17
N THR A 24 2.23 -0.83 -22.18
CA THR A 24 1.91 -0.53 -23.58
C THR A 24 1.41 -1.77 -24.28
N PHE A 25 0.30 -1.64 -24.98
CA PHE A 25 -0.33 -2.74 -25.72
C PHE A 25 -0.71 -2.26 -27.11
N PRO A 26 -0.50 -3.06 -28.17
CA PRO A 26 -1.26 -2.87 -29.40
C PRO A 26 -2.73 -3.24 -29.13
N ASN A 27 -3.66 -2.43 -29.60
CA ASN A 27 -5.07 -2.82 -29.65
C ASN A 27 -5.35 -3.72 -30.88
N GLU A 28 -6.61 -4.16 -31.04
CA GLU A 28 -7.04 -4.98 -32.18
C GLU A 28 -6.84 -4.33 -33.57
N GLU A 29 -6.59 -3.03 -33.63
CA GLU A 29 -6.35 -2.26 -34.87
C GLU A 29 -4.86 -1.91 -35.04
N ASP A 30 -3.96 -2.56 -34.29
CA ASP A 30 -2.51 -2.29 -34.24
C ASP A 30 -2.14 -0.85 -33.81
N ILE A 31 -3.06 -0.16 -33.14
CA ILE A 31 -2.81 1.15 -32.55
C ILE A 31 -2.25 0.94 -31.13
N GLN A 32 -1.14 1.60 -30.84
CA GLN A 32 -0.52 1.54 -29.51
C GLN A 32 -1.38 2.28 -28.47
N VAL A 33 -1.74 1.57 -27.41
CA VAL A 33 -2.44 2.08 -26.24
C VAL A 33 -1.48 2.06 -25.06
N CYS A 34 -1.49 3.16 -24.33
CA CYS A 34 -0.66 3.39 -23.17
C CYS A 34 -1.53 3.35 -21.92
N ILE A 35 -1.08 2.63 -20.90
CA ILE A 35 -1.73 2.56 -19.59
C ILE A 35 -0.71 2.92 -18.53
N LEU A 36 -1.05 3.88 -17.68
CA LEU A 36 -0.25 4.29 -16.54
C LEU A 36 -1.03 4.04 -15.26
N PHE A 37 -0.47 3.23 -14.38
CA PHE A 37 -0.83 3.23 -12.98
C PHE A 37 0.01 4.27 -12.23
N ASN A 38 -0.62 5.03 -11.35
CA ASN A 38 0.02 6.00 -10.47
C ASN A 38 -0.56 5.84 -9.06
N LYS A 39 0.29 5.41 -8.12
CA LYS A 39 -0.06 5.17 -6.73
C LYS A 39 -0.37 6.51 -6.06
N LYS A 40 -1.66 6.75 -5.84
CA LYS A 40 -2.16 7.96 -5.19
C LYS A 40 -3.10 7.59 -4.04
N THR A 41 -3.31 8.54 -3.14
CA THR A 41 -4.34 8.47 -2.08
C THR A 41 -5.77 8.64 -2.63
N ASP A 42 -5.88 9.32 -3.78
CA ASP A 42 -7.02 9.29 -4.69
C ASP A 42 -7.30 7.83 -5.14
N LYS A 43 -8.53 7.50 -5.55
CA LYS A 43 -8.87 6.19 -6.16
C LYS A 43 -8.68 6.17 -7.68
N ARG A 44 -8.51 7.34 -8.32
CA ARG A 44 -8.33 7.52 -9.77
C ARG A 44 -6.85 7.36 -10.14
N ASN A 45 -6.45 6.10 -10.17
CA ASN A 45 -5.04 5.72 -10.17
C ASN A 45 -4.59 5.16 -11.52
N TRP A 46 -5.52 4.95 -12.43
CA TRP A 46 -5.26 4.43 -13.77
C TRP A 46 -5.52 5.51 -14.81
N SER A 47 -4.57 5.70 -15.71
CA SER A 47 -4.71 6.56 -16.88
C SER A 47 -4.51 5.71 -18.13
N ILE A 48 -5.35 5.87 -19.14
CA ILE A 48 -5.27 5.14 -20.41
C ILE A 48 -5.51 6.08 -21.59
N TRP A 49 -4.71 5.94 -22.65
CA TRP A 49 -4.77 6.77 -23.84
C TRP A 49 -4.18 6.07 -25.07
N LEU A 50 -4.55 6.53 -26.26
CA LEU A 50 -3.90 6.15 -27.50
C LEU A 50 -2.59 6.91 -27.65
N ALA A 51 -1.50 6.22 -27.98
CA ALA A 51 -0.17 6.83 -28.13
C ALA A 51 -0.16 7.93 -29.20
N LEU A 52 -0.95 7.78 -30.26
CA LEU A 52 -1.07 8.73 -31.37
C LEU A 52 -1.71 10.06 -30.96
N ASN A 53 -2.52 10.09 -29.90
CA ASN A 53 -3.23 11.29 -29.47
C ASN A 53 -3.59 11.26 -27.98
N GLU A 54 -2.61 11.50 -27.12
CA GLU A 54 -2.81 11.52 -25.67
C GLU A 54 -3.86 12.57 -25.25
N GLN A 55 -3.76 13.80 -25.75
CA GLN A 55 -4.60 14.91 -25.29
C GLN A 55 -6.09 14.66 -25.50
N ALA A 56 -6.48 14.05 -26.62
CA ALA A 56 -7.88 13.80 -26.93
C ALA A 56 -8.41 12.49 -26.34
N SER A 57 -7.55 11.50 -26.09
CA SER A 57 -7.98 10.14 -25.71
C SER A 57 -7.76 9.79 -24.24
N LYS A 58 -6.98 10.59 -23.50
CA LYS A 58 -6.60 10.27 -22.13
C LYS A 58 -7.79 10.28 -21.18
N GLN A 59 -7.98 9.15 -20.50
CA GLN A 59 -8.99 8.97 -19.48
C GLN A 59 -8.31 8.53 -18.19
N THR A 60 -8.64 9.21 -17.08
CA THR A 60 -8.21 8.82 -15.74
C THR A 60 -9.38 8.22 -14.97
N ILE A 61 -9.23 6.97 -14.58
CA ILE A 61 -10.30 6.12 -14.05
C ILE A 61 -9.87 5.41 -12.77
N THR A 62 -10.86 4.91 -12.04
CA THR A 62 -10.66 4.01 -10.90
C THR A 62 -10.64 2.56 -11.38
N MET A 63 -10.12 1.64 -10.56
CA MET A 63 -10.08 0.20 -10.84
C MET A 63 -11.43 -0.36 -11.32
N GLY A 64 -12.54 0.10 -10.72
CA GLY A 64 -13.89 -0.41 -11.03
C GLY A 64 -14.31 -0.19 -12.48
N TYR A 65 -13.78 0.83 -13.16
CA TYR A 65 -14.07 1.11 -14.57
C TYR A 65 -13.02 0.55 -15.53
N LEU A 66 -11.90 0.04 -15.03
CA LEU A 66 -10.76 -0.36 -15.86
C LEU A 66 -11.15 -1.43 -16.87
N ARG A 67 -11.97 -2.40 -16.48
CA ARG A 67 -12.44 -3.46 -17.37
C ARG A 67 -13.25 -2.92 -18.55
N GLU A 68 -14.15 -1.96 -18.31
CA GLU A 68 -14.96 -1.34 -19.36
C GLU A 68 -14.08 -0.50 -20.29
N THR A 69 -13.12 0.23 -19.73
CA THR A 69 -12.19 1.05 -20.51
C THR A 69 -11.24 0.20 -21.35
N LEU A 70 -10.72 -0.92 -20.84
CA LEU A 70 -9.91 -1.86 -21.65
C LEU A 70 -10.68 -2.36 -22.88
N LYS A 71 -11.98 -2.67 -22.71
CA LYS A 71 -12.85 -3.05 -23.84
C LYS A 71 -13.05 -1.90 -24.83
N ALA A 72 -13.28 -0.69 -24.35
CA ALA A 72 -13.44 0.49 -25.21
C ALA A 72 -12.18 0.78 -26.05
N PHE A 73 -11.00 0.53 -25.49
CA PHE A 73 -9.71 0.66 -26.19
C PHE A 73 -9.31 -0.60 -26.98
N LYS A 74 -10.17 -1.63 -27.04
CA LYS A 74 -9.92 -2.91 -27.73
C LYS A 74 -8.63 -3.59 -27.27
N ILE A 75 -8.36 -3.59 -25.96
CA ILE A 75 -7.24 -4.31 -25.35
C ILE A 75 -7.73 -5.66 -24.85
N ASN A 76 -6.97 -6.72 -25.14
CA ASN A 76 -7.26 -8.04 -24.62
C ASN A 76 -7.04 -8.11 -23.10
N GLU A 77 -8.13 -8.31 -22.35
CA GLU A 77 -8.14 -8.39 -20.88
C GLU A 77 -7.12 -9.42 -20.34
N LYS A 78 -6.96 -10.57 -21.02
CA LYS A 78 -6.04 -11.62 -20.58
C LYS A 78 -4.58 -11.21 -20.72
N VAL A 79 -4.25 -10.50 -21.79
CA VAL A 79 -2.89 -10.02 -22.04
C VAL A 79 -2.54 -8.95 -21.01
N PHE A 80 -3.46 -8.01 -20.75
CA PHE A 80 -3.29 -7.01 -19.70
C PHE A 80 -3.09 -7.65 -18.32
N MET A 81 -3.95 -8.61 -17.93
CA MET A 81 -3.82 -9.30 -16.64
C MET A 81 -2.49 -10.03 -16.49
N LYS A 82 -1.98 -10.62 -17.57
CA LYS A 82 -0.69 -11.29 -17.57
C LYS A 82 0.44 -10.31 -17.27
N GLU A 83 0.50 -9.17 -17.94
CA GLU A 83 1.54 -8.15 -17.67
C GLU A 83 1.48 -7.63 -16.23
N VAL A 84 0.28 -7.39 -15.70
CA VAL A 84 0.10 -6.98 -14.29
C VAL A 84 0.63 -8.05 -13.33
N ALA A 85 0.34 -9.33 -13.60
CA ALA A 85 0.84 -10.44 -12.80
C ALA A 85 2.37 -10.58 -12.91
N ASP A 86 2.93 -10.43 -14.11
CA ASP A 86 4.37 -10.53 -14.36
C ASP A 86 5.14 -9.43 -13.60
N VAL A 87 4.61 -8.22 -13.51
CA VAL A 87 5.18 -7.14 -12.67
C VAL A 87 5.21 -7.54 -11.19
N LEU A 88 4.11 -8.08 -10.66
CA LEU A 88 4.05 -8.52 -9.26
C LEU A 88 5.02 -9.66 -8.97
N LEU A 89 5.11 -10.64 -9.88
CA LEU A 89 6.03 -11.76 -9.76
C LEU A 89 7.49 -11.30 -9.82
N LEU A 90 7.81 -10.33 -10.69
CA LEU A 90 9.13 -9.76 -10.76
C LEU A 90 9.52 -9.03 -9.47
N GLN A 91 8.60 -8.21 -8.93
CA GLN A 91 8.82 -7.54 -7.65
C GLN A 91 9.01 -8.54 -6.49
N ALA A 92 8.24 -9.63 -6.47
CA ALA A 92 8.41 -10.70 -5.49
C ALA A 92 9.78 -11.38 -5.60
N ALA A 93 10.22 -11.70 -6.83
CA ALA A 93 11.53 -12.31 -7.06
C ALA A 93 12.68 -11.40 -6.60
N PHE A 94 12.59 -10.08 -6.84
CA PHE A 94 13.57 -9.12 -6.34
C PHE A 94 13.56 -9.03 -4.81
N ALA A 95 12.40 -9.07 -4.17
CA ALA A 95 12.29 -9.06 -2.71
C ALA A 95 12.93 -10.31 -2.09
N ASP A 96 12.69 -11.49 -2.67
CA ASP A 96 13.30 -12.74 -2.22
C ASP A 96 14.82 -12.73 -2.37
N GLU A 97 15.33 -12.23 -3.51
CA GLU A 97 16.77 -12.09 -3.74
C GLU A 97 17.41 -11.10 -2.78
N PHE A 98 16.75 -9.97 -2.50
CA PHE A 98 17.20 -9.00 -1.49
C PHE A 98 17.27 -9.65 -0.10
N ILE A 99 16.23 -10.37 0.32
CA ILE A 99 16.20 -11.09 1.61
C ILE A 99 17.35 -12.09 1.68
N ARG A 100 17.62 -12.82 0.58
CA ARG A 100 18.73 -13.77 0.50
C ARG A 100 20.09 -13.08 0.67
N GLN A 101 20.36 -12.02 -0.09
CA GLN A 101 21.64 -11.30 -0.02
C GLN A 101 21.86 -10.66 1.36
N VAL A 102 20.83 -10.04 1.94
CA VAL A 102 20.92 -9.46 3.28
C VAL A 102 21.11 -10.55 4.35
N SER A 103 20.48 -11.72 4.18
CA SER A 103 20.66 -12.86 5.09
C SER A 103 22.06 -13.48 4.99
N GLU A 104 22.70 -13.44 3.82
CA GLU A 104 24.09 -13.87 3.64
C GLU A 104 25.06 -12.94 4.36
N ILE A 105 24.79 -11.62 4.37
CA ILE A 105 25.66 -10.61 5.00
C ILE A 105 25.45 -10.54 6.52
N LEU A 106 24.19 -10.52 6.98
CA LEU A 106 23.83 -10.28 8.38
C LEU A 106 23.51 -11.56 9.16
N GLY A 107 23.45 -12.71 8.47
CA GLY A 107 22.98 -13.98 9.02
C GLY A 107 21.46 -14.11 9.01
N LYS A 108 20.95 -15.32 8.71
CA LYS A 108 19.51 -15.62 8.61
C LYS A 108 18.72 -15.23 9.88
N GLU A 109 19.33 -15.34 11.05
CA GLU A 109 18.70 -15.01 12.33
C GLU A 109 18.44 -13.51 12.51
N ALA A 110 19.30 -12.64 11.97
CA ALA A 110 19.14 -11.19 12.07
C ALA A 110 17.98 -10.69 11.19
N VAL A 111 17.85 -11.25 9.99
CA VAL A 111 16.75 -10.92 9.05
C VAL A 111 15.41 -11.44 9.57
N GLN A 112 15.35 -12.67 10.09
CA GLN A 112 14.15 -13.20 10.73
C GLN A 112 13.75 -12.39 11.97
N LYS A 113 14.71 -11.98 12.81
CA LYS A 113 14.42 -11.09 13.94
C LYS A 113 13.88 -9.74 13.50
N SER A 114 14.41 -9.15 12.43
CA SER A 114 13.90 -7.88 11.88
C SER A 114 12.46 -8.00 11.39
N ILE A 115 12.15 -9.04 10.61
CA ILE A 115 10.79 -9.30 10.10
C ILE A 115 9.81 -9.51 11.26
N LEU A 116 10.20 -10.33 12.25
CA LEU A 116 9.39 -10.59 13.44
C LEU A 116 9.20 -9.33 14.29
N TYR A 117 10.23 -8.49 14.43
CA TYR A 117 10.16 -7.23 15.16
C TYR A 117 9.23 -6.22 14.48
N THR A 118 9.25 -6.15 13.13
CA THR A 118 8.31 -5.31 12.37
C THR A 118 6.87 -5.81 12.49
N GLN A 119 6.64 -7.12 12.46
CA GLN A 119 5.30 -7.70 12.69
C GLN A 119 4.79 -7.38 14.10
N ASN A 120 5.61 -7.63 15.13
CA ASN A 120 5.26 -7.32 16.52
C ASN A 120 4.97 -5.82 16.73
N PHE A 121 5.74 -4.93 16.10
CA PHE A 121 5.51 -3.49 16.15
C PHE A 121 4.18 -3.10 15.48
N MET A 122 3.84 -3.69 14.34
CA MET A 122 2.58 -3.43 13.63
C MET A 122 1.37 -3.97 14.42
N ASP A 123 1.52 -5.08 15.12
CA ASP A 123 0.50 -5.65 16.01
C ASP A 123 0.28 -4.75 17.24
N GLU A 124 1.35 -4.25 17.87
CA GLU A 124 1.26 -3.27 18.96
C GLU A 124 0.64 -1.95 18.53
N LEU A 125 0.98 -1.47 17.33
CA LEU A 125 0.39 -0.26 16.74
C LEU A 125 -1.12 -0.45 16.51
N THR A 126 -1.51 -1.59 15.94
CA THR A 126 -2.92 -1.94 15.70
C THR A 126 -3.69 -2.08 17.00
N ALA A 127 -3.11 -2.68 18.04
CA ALA A 127 -3.72 -2.77 19.37
C ALA A 127 -3.90 -1.39 20.00
N LYS A 128 -2.90 -0.50 19.91
CA LYS A 128 -2.98 0.88 20.40
C LYS A 128 -4.05 1.69 19.65
N ILE A 129 -4.13 1.56 18.32
CA ILE A 129 -5.16 2.22 17.51
C ILE A 129 -6.56 1.68 17.86
N LYS A 130 -6.73 0.36 18.03
CA LYS A 130 -8.00 -0.22 18.47
C LYS A 130 -8.43 0.29 19.85
N ASN A 131 -7.51 0.41 20.80
CA ASN A 131 -7.81 0.94 22.14
C ASN A 131 -8.21 2.43 22.09
N ILE A 132 -7.61 3.20 21.17
CA ILE A 132 -7.97 4.61 20.94
C ILE A 132 -9.34 4.73 20.25
N CYS A 133 -9.62 3.87 19.26
CA CYS A 133 -10.87 3.89 18.49
C CYS A 133 -12.07 3.29 19.23
N ASN A 134 -11.87 2.33 20.13
CA ASN A 134 -12.93 1.67 20.90
C ASN A 134 -13.35 2.43 22.17
N GLY A 135 -12.78 3.61 22.43
CA GLY A 135 -13.31 4.50 23.45
C GLY A 135 -13.28 3.95 24.87
N GLU A 136 -12.34 3.08 25.23
CA GLU A 136 -12.02 2.85 26.65
C GLU A 136 -10.99 3.91 27.07
N ILE A 137 -11.49 5.11 27.37
CA ILE A 137 -10.84 5.94 28.37
C ILE A 137 -10.98 5.17 29.69
N SER A 138 -10.02 4.29 30.00
CA SER A 138 -9.87 3.79 31.35
C SER A 138 -9.53 5.00 32.23
N GLN A 139 -10.53 5.50 32.94
CA GLN A 139 -10.47 6.66 33.83
C GLN A 139 -9.59 6.47 35.09
N ASP A 140 -8.65 5.52 35.13
CA ASP A 140 -8.02 5.10 36.38
C ASP A 140 -6.52 5.41 36.54
N LYS A 141 -6.02 6.52 35.97
CA LYS A 141 -4.72 7.10 36.40
C LYS A 141 -4.69 8.62 36.58
N VAL A 142 -5.83 9.28 36.85
CA VAL A 142 -5.86 10.71 37.23
C VAL A 142 -6.15 10.93 38.74
N LYS A 143 -6.45 9.89 39.52
CA LYS A 143 -6.76 10.01 40.96
C LYS A 143 -5.74 9.44 41.95
N LEU A 144 -4.45 9.39 41.60
CA LEU A 144 -3.38 9.14 42.59
C LEU A 144 -2.26 10.19 42.62
N GLY A 145 -2.36 11.25 41.79
CA GLY A 145 -1.35 12.31 41.72
C GLY A 145 -1.72 13.66 42.38
N LYS A 146 -3.00 13.90 42.71
CA LYS A 146 -3.45 15.23 43.19
C LYS A 146 -3.77 15.32 44.70
N GLU A 147 -3.72 14.23 45.44
CA GLU A 147 -3.92 14.25 46.90
C GLU A 147 -2.64 14.22 47.74
N LYS A 148 -1.47 13.94 47.15
CA LYS A 148 -0.18 13.97 47.89
C LYS A 148 0.58 15.30 47.82
N ILE A 149 0.13 16.27 47.02
CA ILE A 149 0.86 17.55 46.85
C ILE A 149 0.29 18.69 47.73
N ARG A 150 -0.91 18.55 48.31
CA ARG A 150 -1.54 19.65 49.05
C ARG A 150 -1.31 19.66 50.58
N ILE A 151 -0.68 18.64 51.15
CA ILE A 151 -0.44 18.58 52.60
C ILE A 151 0.98 18.07 52.89
N LYS A 152 2.03 18.87 52.59
CA LYS A 152 3.31 18.69 53.29
C LYS A 152 4.35 19.80 53.31
N ASN A 153 4.06 21.05 52.88
CA ASN A 153 4.98 22.17 53.14
C ASN A 153 4.24 23.39 53.73
N LYS A 154 3.77 23.23 54.98
CA LYS A 154 3.89 24.32 55.96
C LYS A 154 5.37 24.40 56.32
N LEU A 155 6.03 25.54 56.08
CA LEU A 155 7.17 26.12 56.84
C LEU A 155 7.67 27.35 56.05
N LYS A 156 7.24 28.55 56.47
CA LYS A 156 8.01 29.61 57.18
C LYS A 156 8.82 30.52 56.25
N ILE A 157 8.25 31.70 55.99
CA ILE A 157 9.00 32.90 55.64
C ILE A 157 9.77 33.32 56.90
N ILE A 158 11.09 33.47 56.80
CA ILE A 158 11.92 34.16 57.79
C ILE A 158 12.30 35.51 57.17
N LYS A 159 12.27 36.54 58.04
CA LYS A 159 12.39 37.98 57.76
C LYS A 159 13.53 38.37 56.82
#